data_AF-A0A2E7CJ37-F1
#
_entry.id   AF-A0A2E7CJ37-F1
#
_cell.length_a   1.000
_cell.length_b   1.000
_cell.length_c   1.000
_cell.angle_alpha   90.00
_cell.angle_beta   90.00
_cell.angle_gamma   90.00
#
_symmetry.space_group_name_H-M   'P 1'
#
loop_
_entity.id
_entity.type
_entity.pdbx_description
1 polymer ?
#
loop_
_entity_poly.entity_id
_entity_poly.type
_entity_poly.pdbx_seq_one_letter_code
_entity_poly.pdbx_strand_id
1 'polypeptide(L)'
;MKSSASKKTALSSWGRWFKENREQRNISRGTLAKALGYKNLSKGSRKIVSWERGEAFPNKEDSQRIIRAFNISMTEWVKAQDPVDDAYRIEDLLAQSRASVEDSTRKILIENHELLLGRADEILKSPNLSQIAIHGQNMGMMYVGGVVNMILGGLISMWREGKFQTQSHYLIKGGGSPLSGSQKFVGFKKTVPHEIDMLHSVYSPLASNLGPLMQHVRRLKKDHRYSVWSLSQYLAVIGVDVAPMNIYKNGEILGRYIPKKARLELTQASEWGVGAFEFPLLLGDINKNHKIEFTVSSIYGPPVKNGRVVVGDILTGQMGAWEGEVWIFKGKVGRWTLTPSQLLLDDEPLIYWECDLPPLVARQLIYLYEGLNASWVSDEDS
;
A
#
# COMPACT_ATOMS: atom_id res chain seq x y z
N MET A 1 2.81 -9.83 -0.74
CA MET A 1 3.01 -11.30 -0.69
C MET A 1 4.45 -11.73 -0.33
N LYS A 2 5.43 -10.82 -0.14
CA LYS A 2 6.76 -11.20 0.36
C LYS A 2 7.21 -10.54 1.68
N SER A 3 6.48 -9.57 2.25
CA SER A 3 6.59 -9.30 3.71
C SER A 3 6.20 -10.55 4.52
N SER A 4 5.20 -11.28 4.04
CA SER A 4 4.89 -12.63 4.52
C SER A 4 5.98 -13.66 4.19
N ALA A 5 6.87 -13.41 3.23
CA ALA A 5 7.96 -14.31 2.88
C ALA A 5 9.25 -14.04 3.67
N SER A 6 9.59 -12.78 4.01
CA SER A 6 10.70 -12.50 4.94
C SER A 6 10.33 -12.99 6.33
N LYS A 7 9.10 -12.69 6.81
CA LYS A 7 8.55 -13.24 8.06
C LYS A 7 8.52 -14.76 8.07
N LYS A 8 8.04 -15.40 7.00
CA LYS A 8 8.02 -16.87 6.88
C LYS A 8 9.42 -17.45 6.83
N THR A 9 10.37 -16.79 6.16
CA THR A 9 11.78 -17.20 6.11
C THR A 9 12.43 -17.08 7.49
N ALA A 10 12.26 -15.94 8.18
CA ALA A 10 12.76 -15.71 9.52
C ALA A 10 12.18 -16.72 10.52
N LEU A 11 10.86 -16.93 10.50
CA LEU A 11 10.22 -17.94 11.34
C LEU A 11 10.67 -19.36 10.97
N SER A 12 10.90 -19.68 9.69
CA SER A 12 11.40 -21.00 9.28
C SER A 12 12.83 -21.24 9.74
N SER A 13 13.71 -20.23 9.64
CA SER A 13 15.09 -20.29 10.14
C SER A 13 15.11 -20.42 11.66
N TRP A 14 14.29 -19.65 12.38
CA TRP A 14 14.13 -19.77 13.82
C TRP A 14 13.56 -21.14 14.22
N GLY A 15 12.54 -21.64 13.52
CA GLY A 15 11.94 -22.94 13.78
C GLY A 15 12.94 -24.09 13.59
N ARG A 16 13.80 -23.99 12.59
CA ARG A 16 14.93 -24.91 12.39
C ARG A 16 15.90 -24.85 13.57
N TRP A 17 16.36 -23.65 13.95
CA TRP A 17 17.22 -23.47 15.12
C TRP A 17 16.59 -24.03 16.40
N PHE A 18 15.30 -23.79 16.62
CA PHE A 18 14.55 -24.26 17.78
C PHE A 18 14.48 -25.79 17.82
N LYS A 19 14.21 -26.42 16.68
CA LYS A 19 14.22 -27.88 16.54
C LYS A 19 15.61 -28.46 16.81
N GLU A 20 16.63 -27.91 16.20
CA GLU A 20 18.02 -28.35 16.36
C GLU A 20 18.47 -28.24 17.82
N ASN A 21 18.17 -27.11 18.49
CA ASN A 21 18.50 -26.92 19.90
C ASN A 21 17.80 -27.92 20.82
N ARG A 22 16.54 -28.24 20.54
CA ARG A 22 15.79 -29.27 21.27
C ARG A 22 16.42 -30.65 21.09
N GLU A 23 16.76 -31.00 19.86
CA GLU A 23 17.31 -32.32 19.50
C GLU A 23 18.72 -32.52 20.03
N GLN A 24 19.59 -31.51 19.92
CA GLN A 24 20.95 -31.54 20.50
C GLN A 24 20.95 -31.74 22.02
N ARG A 25 19.90 -31.28 22.70
CA ARG A 25 19.72 -31.42 24.15
C ARG A 25 18.94 -32.67 24.54
N ASN A 26 18.60 -33.53 23.58
CA ASN A 26 17.82 -34.76 23.79
C ASN A 26 16.46 -34.53 24.49
N ILE A 27 15.86 -33.35 24.31
CA ILE A 27 14.57 -33.03 24.91
C ILE A 27 13.45 -33.52 23.99
N SER A 28 12.63 -34.47 24.44
CA SER A 28 11.46 -34.89 23.65
C SER A 28 10.41 -33.78 23.61
N ARG A 29 9.58 -33.73 22.56
CA ARG A 29 8.46 -32.78 22.49
C ARG A 29 7.49 -32.92 23.67
N GLY A 30 7.26 -34.14 24.15
CA GLY A 30 6.44 -34.40 25.33
C GLY A 30 7.06 -33.85 26.61
N THR A 31 8.38 -34.00 26.78
CA THR A 31 9.14 -33.44 27.91
C THR A 31 9.06 -31.91 27.91
N LEU A 32 9.28 -31.28 26.75
CA LEU A 32 9.16 -29.84 26.61
C LEU A 32 7.72 -29.36 26.86
N ALA A 33 6.71 -30.07 26.34
CA ALA A 33 5.30 -29.75 26.59
C ALA A 33 4.97 -29.77 28.10
N LYS A 34 5.51 -30.75 28.83
CA LYS A 34 5.38 -30.82 30.29
C LYS A 34 6.06 -29.64 30.98
N ALA A 35 7.30 -29.30 30.58
CA ALA A 35 8.04 -28.16 31.13
C ALA A 35 7.34 -26.81 30.86
N LEU A 36 6.59 -26.72 29.76
CA LEU A 36 5.78 -25.55 29.42
C LEU A 36 4.44 -25.48 30.17
N GLY A 37 4.10 -26.49 30.97
CA GLY A 37 2.89 -26.51 31.79
C GLY A 37 1.64 -27.05 31.09
N TYR A 38 1.78 -27.74 29.94
CA TYR A 38 0.63 -28.33 29.26
C TYR A 38 0.10 -29.55 30.01
N LYS A 39 -1.16 -29.49 30.45
CA LYS A 39 -1.89 -30.66 31.01
C LYS A 39 -2.15 -31.73 29.95
N ASN A 40 -2.41 -31.32 28.70
CA ASN A 40 -2.57 -32.21 27.56
C ASN A 40 -1.29 -32.21 26.71
N LEU A 41 -0.47 -33.25 26.86
CA LEU A 41 0.84 -33.36 26.20
C LEU A 41 0.73 -33.44 24.68
N SER A 42 -0.33 -34.03 24.13
CA SER A 42 -0.57 -34.09 22.68
C SER A 42 -0.90 -32.72 22.09
N LYS A 43 -1.62 -31.86 22.84
CA LYS A 43 -1.86 -30.47 22.45
C LYS A 43 -0.56 -29.64 22.52
N GLY A 44 0.20 -29.77 23.60
CA GLY A 44 1.50 -29.10 23.76
C GLY A 44 2.51 -29.52 22.68
N SER A 45 2.60 -30.81 22.39
CA SER A 45 3.48 -31.34 21.33
C SER A 45 3.11 -30.81 19.96
N ARG A 46 1.81 -30.66 19.64
CA ARG A 46 1.37 -30.02 18.38
C ARG A 46 1.78 -28.55 18.31
N LYS A 47 1.68 -27.81 19.43
CA LYS A 47 2.14 -26.41 19.51
C LYS A 47 3.65 -26.32 19.28
N ILE A 48 4.43 -27.19 19.91
CA ILE A 48 5.89 -27.29 19.70
C ILE A 48 6.22 -27.59 18.24
N VAL A 49 5.51 -28.51 17.59
CA VAL A 49 5.66 -28.78 16.15
C VAL A 49 5.39 -27.54 15.32
N SER A 50 4.38 -26.73 15.66
CA SER A 50 4.12 -25.47 14.93
C SER A 50 5.29 -24.48 15.05
N TRP A 51 5.95 -24.43 16.20
CA TRP A 51 7.15 -23.61 16.40
C TRP A 51 8.36 -24.16 15.62
N GLU A 52 8.61 -25.47 15.68
CA GLU A 52 9.68 -26.13 14.90
C GLU A 52 9.53 -25.94 13.39
N ARG A 53 8.29 -25.77 12.90
CA ARG A 53 7.99 -25.51 11.50
C ARG A 53 8.02 -24.04 11.11
N GLY A 54 8.23 -23.13 12.07
CA GLY A 54 8.16 -21.69 11.81
C GLY A 54 6.75 -21.20 11.46
N GLU A 55 5.71 -21.88 11.93
CA GLU A 55 4.32 -21.45 11.73
C GLU A 55 3.92 -20.35 12.73
N ALA A 56 4.58 -20.31 13.90
CA ALA A 56 4.37 -19.32 14.95
C ALA A 56 5.62 -19.16 15.81
N PHE A 57 5.71 -18.04 16.52
CA PHE A 57 6.70 -17.80 17.58
C PHE A 57 6.04 -18.01 18.97
N PRO A 58 6.75 -18.52 19.99
CA PRO A 58 6.23 -18.62 21.35
C PRO A 58 5.95 -17.24 21.94
N ASN A 59 4.93 -17.12 22.80
CA ASN A 59 4.69 -15.87 23.52
C ASN A 59 5.79 -15.64 24.60
N LYS A 60 5.76 -14.49 25.28
CA LYS A 60 6.75 -14.12 26.29
C LYS A 60 6.88 -15.13 27.43
N GLU A 61 5.77 -15.68 27.91
CA GLU A 61 5.73 -16.64 29.02
C GLU A 61 6.31 -18.00 28.60
N ASP A 62 5.90 -18.50 27.42
CA ASP A 62 6.42 -19.72 26.83
C ASP A 62 7.93 -19.59 26.53
N SER A 63 8.38 -18.44 26.05
CA SER A 63 9.79 -18.16 25.76
C SER A 63 10.66 -18.29 27.00
N GLN A 64 10.23 -17.72 28.14
CA GLN A 64 10.95 -17.85 29.41
C GLN A 64 11.03 -19.31 29.89
N ARG A 65 9.95 -20.07 29.72
CA ARG A 65 9.92 -21.49 30.07
C ARG A 65 10.81 -22.33 29.16
N ILE A 66 10.84 -22.01 27.86
CA ILE A 66 11.73 -22.65 26.87
C ILE A 66 13.20 -22.37 27.21
N ILE A 67 13.57 -21.12 27.49
CA ILE A 67 14.94 -20.74 27.86
C ILE A 67 15.42 -21.57 29.05
N ARG A 68 14.58 -21.70 30.08
CA ARG A 68 14.86 -22.55 31.25
C ARG A 68 14.94 -24.04 30.87
N ALA A 69 14.00 -24.54 30.07
CA ALA A 69 13.95 -25.94 29.68
C ALA A 69 15.13 -26.35 28.78
N PHE A 70 15.60 -25.46 27.92
CA PHE A 70 16.77 -25.67 27.06
C PHE A 70 18.08 -25.35 27.78
N ASN A 71 18.02 -24.74 28.97
CA ASN A 71 19.19 -24.29 29.72
C ASN A 71 20.12 -23.43 28.85
N ILE A 72 19.55 -22.47 28.13
CA ILE A 72 20.27 -21.53 27.26
C ILE A 72 20.33 -20.16 27.91
N SER A 73 21.33 -19.38 27.50
CA SER A 73 21.41 -17.98 27.92
C SER A 73 20.32 -17.15 27.23
N MET A 74 19.90 -16.06 27.89
CA MET A 74 19.03 -15.07 27.26
C MET A 74 19.67 -14.49 25.98
N THR A 75 21.00 -14.33 25.96
CA THR A 75 21.73 -13.83 24.79
C THR A 75 21.64 -14.77 23.59
N GLU A 76 21.75 -16.09 23.81
CA GLU A 76 21.60 -17.10 22.76
C GLU A 76 20.18 -17.11 22.19
N TRP A 77 19.17 -16.98 23.07
CA TRP A 77 17.78 -16.84 22.66
C TRP A 77 17.53 -15.57 21.83
N VAL A 78 18.04 -14.43 22.29
CA VAL A 78 17.90 -13.14 21.59
C VAL A 78 18.56 -13.20 20.21
N LYS A 79 19.78 -13.76 20.09
CA LYS A 79 20.44 -13.93 18.79
C LYS A 79 19.63 -14.77 17.79
N ALA A 80 18.93 -15.79 18.27
CA ALA A 80 18.05 -16.59 17.42
C ALA A 80 16.76 -15.85 17.06
N GLN A 81 16.25 -15.01 17.97
CA GLN A 81 15.03 -14.23 17.82
C GLN A 81 15.22 -12.97 16.96
N ASP A 82 16.42 -12.38 16.94
CA ASP A 82 16.73 -11.10 16.28
C ASP A 82 16.19 -10.99 14.83
N PRO A 83 16.38 -12.00 13.94
CA PRO A 83 15.85 -11.93 12.58
C PRO A 83 14.32 -11.99 12.51
N VAL A 84 13.67 -12.59 13.53
CA VAL A 84 12.21 -12.63 13.66
C VAL A 84 11.70 -11.28 14.13
N ASP A 85 12.31 -10.72 15.18
CA ASP A 85 11.93 -9.40 15.73
C ASP A 85 12.11 -8.30 14.68
N ASP A 86 13.19 -8.32 13.90
CA ASP A 86 13.36 -7.39 12.78
C ASP A 86 12.28 -7.55 11.71
N ALA A 87 11.88 -8.78 11.37
CA ALA A 87 10.80 -9.01 10.41
C ALA A 87 9.45 -8.48 10.92
N TYR A 88 9.16 -8.62 12.21
CA TYR A 88 7.95 -8.06 12.84
C TYR A 88 8.01 -6.52 12.90
N ARG A 89 9.16 -5.94 13.28
CA ARG A 89 9.36 -4.48 13.32
C ARG A 89 9.18 -3.86 11.93
N ILE A 90 9.72 -4.49 10.90
CA ILE A 90 9.50 -4.09 9.51
C ILE A 90 8.00 -4.13 9.20
N GLU A 91 7.30 -5.23 9.48
CA GLU A 91 5.86 -5.35 9.21
C GLU A 91 5.02 -4.27 9.93
N ASP A 92 5.36 -3.94 11.17
CA ASP A 92 4.72 -2.87 11.93
C ASP A 92 4.98 -1.49 11.31
N LEU A 93 6.21 -1.19 10.89
CA LEU A 93 6.54 0.04 10.16
C LEU A 93 5.77 0.12 8.83
N LEU A 94 5.69 -1.00 8.09
CA LEU A 94 4.91 -1.08 6.85
C LEU A 94 3.42 -0.82 7.12
N ALA A 95 2.88 -1.32 8.23
CA ALA A 95 1.47 -1.15 8.60
C ALA A 95 1.18 0.30 9.03
N GLN A 96 2.06 0.91 9.81
CA GLN A 96 1.93 2.31 10.26
C GLN A 96 2.00 3.28 9.07
N SER A 97 2.95 3.10 8.16
CA SER A 97 3.07 3.92 6.95
C SER A 97 1.81 3.83 6.08
N ARG A 98 1.27 2.62 5.87
CA ARG A 98 0.03 2.44 5.10
C ARG A 98 -1.15 3.14 5.77
N ALA A 99 -1.32 2.94 7.08
CA ALA A 99 -2.39 3.60 7.84
C ALA A 99 -2.30 5.13 7.72
N SER A 100 -1.09 5.70 7.83
CA SER A 100 -0.86 7.14 7.67
C SER A 100 -1.32 7.69 6.32
N VAL A 101 -1.00 7.00 5.22
CA VAL A 101 -1.41 7.44 3.88
C VAL A 101 -2.92 7.31 3.68
N GLU A 102 -3.53 6.20 4.13
CA GLU A 102 -4.98 6.01 4.03
C GLU A 102 -5.75 7.06 4.84
N ASP A 103 -5.27 7.38 6.03
CA ASP A 103 -5.91 8.37 6.90
C ASP A 103 -5.70 9.79 6.36
N SER A 104 -4.51 10.12 5.84
CA SER A 104 -4.25 11.42 5.20
C SER A 104 -5.09 11.62 3.94
N THR A 105 -5.16 10.61 3.06
CA THR A 105 -5.99 10.65 1.85
C THR A 105 -7.46 10.82 2.22
N ARG A 106 -7.94 10.08 3.22
CA ARG A 106 -9.32 10.19 3.72
C ARG A 106 -9.60 11.57 4.28
N LYS A 107 -8.71 12.11 5.11
CA LYS A 107 -8.86 13.44 5.71
C LYS A 107 -9.01 14.51 4.63
N ILE A 108 -8.07 14.53 3.67
CA ILE A 108 -8.08 15.48 2.56
C ILE A 108 -9.35 15.33 1.70
N LEU A 109 -9.77 14.10 1.41
CA LEU A 109 -11.00 13.81 0.69
C LEU A 109 -12.24 14.37 1.41
N ILE A 110 -12.36 14.13 2.71
CA ILE A 110 -13.49 14.57 3.54
C ILE A 110 -13.53 16.10 3.63
N GLU A 111 -12.39 16.71 3.92
CA GLU A 111 -12.26 18.17 4.07
C GLU A 111 -12.63 18.92 2.78
N ASN A 112 -12.42 18.29 1.62
CA ASN A 112 -12.60 18.93 0.31
C ASN A 112 -13.76 18.34 -0.50
N HIS A 113 -14.65 17.54 0.11
CA HIS A 113 -15.68 16.82 -0.64
C HIS A 113 -16.66 17.73 -1.40
N GLU A 114 -17.05 18.88 -0.83
CA GLU A 114 -17.94 19.84 -1.50
C GLU A 114 -17.28 20.47 -2.73
N LEU A 115 -16.01 20.87 -2.61
CA LEU A 115 -15.23 21.40 -3.73
C LEU A 115 -15.11 20.36 -4.84
N LEU A 116 -14.81 19.10 -4.49
CA LEU A 116 -14.71 18.00 -5.44
C LEU A 116 -16.05 17.73 -6.14
N LEU A 117 -17.17 17.77 -5.40
CA LEU A 117 -18.52 17.63 -5.97
C LEU A 117 -18.88 18.82 -6.87
N GLY A 118 -18.51 20.04 -6.49
CA GLY A 118 -18.69 21.25 -7.29
C GLY A 118 -17.93 21.21 -8.62
N ARG A 119 -16.84 20.42 -8.70
CA ARG A 119 -16.04 20.20 -9.92
C ARG A 119 -16.31 18.85 -10.60
N ALA A 120 -17.42 18.18 -10.25
CA ALA A 120 -17.68 16.83 -10.75
C ALA A 120 -17.63 16.71 -12.28
N ASP A 121 -18.14 17.69 -13.02
CA ASP A 121 -18.13 17.63 -14.49
C ASP A 121 -16.72 17.69 -15.08
N GLU A 122 -15.82 18.47 -14.49
CA GLU A 122 -14.41 18.52 -14.90
C GLU A 122 -13.71 17.19 -14.61
N ILE A 123 -13.85 16.70 -13.37
CA ILE A 123 -13.23 15.46 -12.92
C ILE A 123 -13.68 14.29 -13.79
N LEU A 124 -14.97 14.19 -14.11
CA LEU A 124 -15.54 13.08 -14.87
C LEU A 124 -15.24 13.16 -16.37
N LYS A 125 -15.04 14.35 -16.92
CA LYS A 125 -14.66 14.53 -18.34
C LYS A 125 -13.16 14.34 -18.57
N SER A 126 -12.32 14.56 -17.56
CA SER A 126 -10.87 14.39 -17.65
C SER A 126 -10.45 12.95 -17.32
N PRO A 127 -9.88 12.18 -18.28
CA PRO A 127 -9.37 10.84 -18.00
C PRO A 127 -8.29 10.83 -16.93
N ASN A 128 -7.44 11.86 -16.85
CA ASN A 128 -6.42 11.92 -15.80
C ASN A 128 -7.02 12.14 -14.42
N LEU A 129 -7.99 13.03 -14.27
CA LEU A 129 -8.58 13.33 -12.97
C LEU A 129 -9.51 12.22 -12.49
N SER A 130 -10.33 11.67 -13.39
CA SER A 130 -11.24 10.57 -13.06
C SER A 130 -10.53 9.32 -12.56
N GLN A 131 -9.27 9.10 -12.96
CA GLN A 131 -8.47 7.93 -12.63
C GLN A 131 -7.53 8.12 -11.44
N ILE A 132 -7.56 9.27 -10.75
CA ILE A 132 -6.80 9.48 -9.52
C ILE A 132 -7.19 8.40 -8.50
N ALA A 133 -6.22 7.68 -7.95
CA ALA A 133 -6.50 6.64 -6.96
C ALA A 133 -6.86 7.28 -5.63
N ILE A 134 -7.80 6.66 -4.91
CA ILE A 134 -8.20 7.09 -3.57
C ILE A 134 -7.83 5.98 -2.60
N HIS A 135 -6.60 6.03 -2.07
CA HIS A 135 -6.04 4.97 -1.24
C HIS A 135 -6.81 4.73 0.06
N GLY A 136 -6.88 3.46 0.46
CA GLY A 136 -7.67 3.00 1.61
C GLY A 136 -9.18 3.02 1.40
N GLN A 137 -9.66 3.51 0.25
CA GLN A 137 -11.08 3.53 -0.10
C GLN A 137 -11.39 2.41 -1.07
N ASN A 138 -12.23 1.48 -0.64
CA ASN A 138 -12.55 0.28 -1.41
C ASN A 138 -13.99 -0.15 -1.21
N MET A 139 -14.46 -0.93 -2.18
CA MET A 139 -15.79 -1.48 -2.19
C MET A 139 -15.74 -2.98 -2.43
N GLY A 140 -16.26 -3.77 -1.48
CA GLY A 140 -16.26 -5.22 -1.57
C GLY A 140 -17.67 -5.79 -1.60
N MET A 141 -17.94 -6.71 -2.53
CA MET A 141 -19.13 -7.56 -2.43
C MET A 141 -18.73 -9.03 -2.42
N MET A 142 -19.20 -9.75 -1.41
CA MET A 142 -19.17 -11.20 -1.43
C MET A 142 -20.03 -11.68 -2.62
N TYR A 143 -19.56 -12.69 -3.35
CA TYR A 143 -20.20 -13.31 -4.54
C TYR A 143 -20.09 -12.60 -5.91
N VAL A 144 -19.80 -11.29 -5.97
CA VAL A 144 -19.51 -10.58 -7.26
C VAL A 144 -18.00 -10.52 -7.57
N GLY A 145 -17.24 -11.35 -6.84
CA GLY A 145 -15.88 -11.73 -7.19
C GLY A 145 -14.84 -10.62 -7.04
N GLY A 146 -14.99 -9.69 -6.09
CA GLY A 146 -13.82 -8.91 -5.69
C GLY A 146 -14.07 -7.65 -4.87
N VAL A 147 -12.94 -7.11 -4.42
CA VAL A 147 -12.80 -5.75 -3.90
C VAL A 147 -12.42 -4.86 -5.08
N VAL A 148 -13.02 -3.67 -5.16
CA VAL A 148 -12.66 -2.65 -6.15
C VAL A 148 -12.11 -1.45 -5.39
N ASN A 149 -10.84 -1.12 -5.63
CA ASN A 149 -10.23 0.11 -5.14
C ASN A 149 -10.88 1.32 -5.82
N MET A 150 -11.20 2.34 -5.05
CA MET A 150 -11.85 3.55 -5.57
C MET A 150 -10.86 4.43 -6.34
N ILE A 151 -11.37 5.00 -7.41
CA ILE A 151 -10.76 6.11 -8.14
C ILE A 151 -11.67 7.34 -7.98
N LEU A 152 -11.11 8.54 -8.11
CA LEU A 152 -11.79 9.80 -7.84
C LEU A 152 -13.06 9.95 -8.66
N GLY A 153 -12.98 9.76 -9.98
CA GLY A 153 -14.13 9.87 -10.87
C GLY A 153 -15.22 8.86 -10.53
N GLY A 154 -14.82 7.64 -10.15
CA GLY A 154 -15.73 6.65 -9.58
C GLY A 154 -16.45 7.21 -8.37
N LEU A 155 -15.73 7.62 -7.33
CA LEU A 155 -16.33 8.12 -6.09
C LEU A 155 -17.25 9.34 -6.30
N ILE A 156 -16.79 10.32 -7.05
CA ILE A 156 -17.53 11.56 -7.33
C ILE A 156 -18.80 11.30 -8.14
N SER A 157 -18.72 10.45 -9.16
CA SER A 157 -19.90 10.02 -9.93
C SER A 157 -20.97 9.42 -9.00
N MET A 158 -20.57 8.54 -8.10
CA MET A 158 -21.49 7.84 -7.21
C MET A 158 -22.09 8.73 -6.13
N TRP A 159 -21.32 9.67 -5.58
CA TRP A 159 -21.85 10.66 -4.66
C TRP A 159 -22.84 11.56 -5.38
N ARG A 160 -22.48 12.11 -6.54
CA ARG A 160 -23.36 12.99 -7.31
C ARG A 160 -24.69 12.31 -7.69
N GLU A 161 -24.67 11.04 -8.04
CA GLU A 161 -25.84 10.27 -8.46
C GLU A 161 -26.67 9.69 -7.30
N GLY A 162 -26.31 9.91 -6.03
CA GLY A 162 -27.06 9.33 -4.92
C GLY A 162 -26.76 7.85 -4.63
N LYS A 163 -25.82 7.24 -5.35
CA LYS A 163 -25.61 5.79 -5.35
C LYS A 163 -24.68 5.28 -4.26
N PHE A 164 -23.81 6.13 -3.72
CA PHE A 164 -22.88 5.78 -2.64
C PHE A 164 -22.96 6.74 -1.46
N GLN A 165 -24.20 7.00 -1.04
CA GLN A 165 -24.53 7.87 0.08
C GLN A 165 -25.84 7.41 0.74
N THR A 166 -26.05 7.83 1.99
CA THR A 166 -27.35 7.75 2.68
C THR A 166 -27.98 9.13 2.75
N GLN A 167 -29.15 9.25 3.39
CA GLN A 167 -29.75 10.56 3.65
C GLN A 167 -28.77 11.48 4.41
N SER A 168 -28.05 10.94 5.40
CA SER A 168 -27.19 11.71 6.30
C SER A 168 -25.68 11.58 6.04
N HIS A 169 -25.22 10.62 5.22
CA HIS A 169 -23.80 10.34 5.06
C HIS A 169 -23.35 10.23 3.60
N TYR A 170 -22.12 10.63 3.32
CA TYR A 170 -21.37 10.17 2.15
C TYR A 170 -20.59 8.91 2.52
N LEU A 171 -20.66 7.85 1.71
CA LEU A 171 -19.91 6.61 1.95
C LEU A 171 -18.55 6.68 1.26
N ILE A 172 -17.51 6.16 1.91
CA ILE A 172 -16.13 6.20 1.39
C ILE A 172 -15.52 4.81 1.21
N LYS A 173 -15.89 3.85 2.06
CA LYS A 173 -15.51 2.44 1.90
C LYS A 173 -16.56 1.52 2.48
N GLY A 174 -16.54 0.26 2.07
CA GLY A 174 -17.37 -0.74 2.71
C GLY A 174 -17.74 -1.88 1.80
N GLY A 175 -18.57 -2.76 2.34
CA GLY A 175 -18.94 -3.96 1.63
C GLY A 175 -19.68 -4.96 2.48
N GLY A 176 -20.09 -6.04 1.83
CA GLY A 176 -20.75 -7.13 2.50
C GLY A 176 -21.34 -8.14 1.54
N SER A 177 -22.13 -9.05 2.11
CA SER A 177 -22.92 -9.98 1.33
C SER A 177 -24.34 -9.42 1.17
N PRO A 178 -24.84 -9.25 -0.07
CA PRO A 178 -26.24 -8.88 -0.30
C PRO A 178 -27.21 -9.95 0.25
N LEU A 179 -26.77 -11.21 0.34
CA LEU A 179 -27.60 -12.34 0.77
C LEU A 179 -27.72 -12.48 2.29
N SER A 180 -26.71 -12.04 3.04
CA SER A 180 -26.64 -12.27 4.49
C SER A 180 -27.15 -11.10 5.34
N GLY A 181 -27.47 -9.95 4.71
CA GLY A 181 -27.77 -8.70 5.41
C GLY A 181 -26.58 -8.10 6.19
N SER A 182 -25.45 -8.80 6.27
CA SER A 182 -24.25 -8.35 6.96
C SER A 182 -23.41 -7.48 6.04
N GLN A 183 -23.68 -6.17 6.04
CA GLN A 183 -22.78 -5.19 5.42
C GLN A 183 -22.31 -4.15 6.42
N LYS A 184 -21.11 -3.66 6.15
CA LYS A 184 -20.46 -2.61 6.92
C LYS A 184 -19.93 -1.57 5.96
N PHE A 185 -20.40 -0.34 6.12
CA PHE A 185 -19.88 0.81 5.40
C PHE A 185 -19.26 1.79 6.37
N VAL A 186 -18.28 2.52 5.89
CA VAL A 186 -17.73 3.68 6.58
C VAL A 186 -18.11 4.89 5.74
N GLY A 187 -18.68 5.88 6.39
CA GLY A 187 -19.06 7.14 5.78
C GLY A 187 -18.87 8.29 6.75
N PHE A 188 -19.00 9.50 6.23
CA PHE A 188 -18.95 10.72 7.02
C PHE A 188 -20.27 11.48 6.92
N LYS A 189 -20.66 12.18 8.00
CA LYS A 189 -21.90 12.95 8.03
C LYS A 189 -21.83 14.14 7.09
N LYS A 190 -22.89 14.35 6.30
CA LYS A 190 -22.99 15.50 5.39
C LYS A 190 -22.99 16.84 6.13
N THR A 191 -23.59 16.88 7.32
CA THR A 191 -23.71 18.10 8.14
C THR A 191 -22.47 18.38 8.97
N VAL A 192 -21.70 17.34 9.32
CA VAL A 192 -20.47 17.45 10.11
C VAL A 192 -19.42 16.49 9.51
N PRO A 193 -18.73 16.90 8.43
CA PRO A 193 -17.91 16.00 7.64
C PRO A 193 -16.80 15.29 8.39
N HIS A 194 -16.32 15.84 9.51
CA HIS A 194 -15.29 15.22 10.33
C HIS A 194 -15.80 14.06 11.19
N GLU A 195 -17.11 13.87 11.32
CA GLU A 195 -17.69 12.74 12.04
C GLU A 195 -17.81 11.53 11.10
N ILE A 196 -16.97 10.54 11.36
CA ILE A 196 -16.91 9.28 10.61
C ILE A 196 -17.62 8.18 11.40
N ASP A 197 -18.61 7.57 10.77
CA ASP A 197 -19.40 6.49 11.37
C ASP A 197 -19.24 5.17 10.61
N MET A 198 -19.28 4.07 11.37
CA MET A 198 -19.46 2.74 10.82
C MET A 198 -20.95 2.43 10.76
N LEU A 199 -21.47 2.29 9.55
CA LEU A 199 -22.88 2.06 9.27
C LEU A 199 -23.12 0.57 9.00
N HIS A 200 -24.07 -0.01 9.72
CA HIS A 200 -24.51 -1.38 9.57
C HIS A 200 -25.83 -1.43 8.80
N SER A 201 -26.02 -2.46 7.97
CA SER A 201 -27.31 -2.78 7.33
C SER A 201 -27.92 -1.65 6.47
N VAL A 202 -27.08 -0.91 5.75
CA VAL A 202 -27.44 0.32 5.00
C VAL A 202 -28.30 0.07 3.73
N TYR A 203 -28.87 -1.12 3.55
CA TYR A 203 -28.91 -1.70 2.20
C TYR A 203 -30.14 -1.51 1.32
N SER A 204 -31.33 -1.14 1.80
CA SER A 204 -32.52 -1.37 0.94
C SER A 204 -32.41 -0.76 -0.48
N PRO A 205 -31.83 0.45 -0.69
CA PRO A 205 -31.55 0.99 -2.03
C PRO A 205 -30.09 0.84 -2.51
N LEU A 206 -29.10 0.72 -1.61
CA LEU A 206 -27.68 0.62 -1.96
C LEU A 206 -27.33 -0.76 -2.55
N ALA A 207 -28.00 -1.82 -2.08
CA ALA A 207 -27.79 -3.21 -2.50
C ALA A 207 -27.83 -3.43 -4.00
N SER A 208 -28.93 -2.97 -4.60
CA SER A 208 -29.29 -3.14 -6.00
C SER A 208 -28.38 -2.30 -6.89
N ASN A 209 -27.82 -1.22 -6.34
CA ASN A 209 -26.92 -0.32 -7.06
C ASN A 209 -25.47 -0.78 -7.04
N LEU A 210 -25.00 -1.50 -6.00
CA LEU A 210 -23.58 -1.85 -5.82
C LEU A 210 -22.99 -2.75 -6.92
N GLY A 211 -23.76 -3.68 -7.48
CA GLY A 211 -23.31 -4.50 -8.62
C GLY A 211 -23.00 -3.64 -9.86
N PRO A 212 -24.00 -2.87 -10.38
CA PRO A 212 -23.78 -1.87 -11.43
C PRO A 212 -22.67 -0.86 -11.09
N LEU A 213 -22.54 -0.48 -9.82
CA LEU A 213 -21.53 0.44 -9.31
C LEU A 213 -20.11 -0.09 -9.49
N MET A 214 -19.88 -1.32 -9.04
CA MET A 214 -18.60 -2.01 -9.21
C MET A 214 -18.29 -2.19 -10.70
N GLN A 215 -19.30 -2.45 -11.54
CA GLN A 215 -19.12 -2.52 -12.99
C GLN A 215 -18.74 -1.16 -13.59
N HIS A 216 -19.37 -0.07 -13.17
CA HIS A 216 -19.05 1.29 -13.62
C HIS A 216 -17.60 1.64 -13.30
N VAL A 217 -17.16 1.42 -12.07
CA VAL A 217 -15.77 1.65 -11.66
C VAL A 217 -14.81 0.74 -12.42
N ARG A 218 -15.15 -0.55 -12.61
CA ARG A 218 -14.35 -1.47 -13.44
C ARG A 218 -14.28 -1.02 -14.90
N ARG A 219 -15.33 -0.42 -15.47
CA ARG A 219 -15.33 0.12 -16.84
C ARG A 219 -14.42 1.33 -16.95
N LEU A 220 -14.54 2.29 -16.03
CA LEU A 220 -13.63 3.44 -15.97
C LEU A 220 -12.17 2.96 -15.89
N LYS A 221 -11.88 1.89 -15.15
CA LYS A 221 -10.53 1.30 -15.09
C LYS A 221 -10.04 0.60 -16.36
N LYS A 222 -10.94 0.12 -17.23
CA LYS A 222 -10.56 -0.63 -18.44
C LYS A 222 -9.99 0.25 -19.54
N ASP A 223 -10.15 1.57 -19.47
CA ASP A 223 -9.63 2.51 -20.48
C ASP A 223 -8.10 2.69 -20.42
N HIS A 224 -7.38 1.93 -19.59
CA HIS A 224 -5.92 1.80 -19.49
C HIS A 224 -5.12 3.09 -19.20
N ARG A 225 -5.77 4.26 -19.09
CA ARG A 225 -5.09 5.50 -18.68
C ARG A 225 -5.02 5.55 -17.16
N TYR A 226 -3.85 5.35 -16.58
CA TYR A 226 -3.65 5.63 -15.16
C TYR A 226 -3.37 7.11 -14.95
N SER A 227 -3.89 7.64 -13.85
CA SER A 227 -3.57 9.00 -13.47
C SER A 227 -2.11 9.11 -13.06
N VAL A 228 -1.46 10.15 -13.54
CA VAL A 228 -0.15 10.60 -13.03
C VAL A 228 -0.30 11.52 -11.82
N TRP A 229 -1.53 11.79 -11.38
CA TRP A 229 -1.84 12.70 -10.28
C TRP A 229 -2.17 11.94 -9.00
N SER A 230 -1.76 12.51 -7.86
CA SER A 230 -2.35 12.19 -6.56
C SER A 230 -3.50 13.16 -6.24
N LEU A 231 -4.41 12.75 -5.34
CA LEU A 231 -5.52 13.61 -4.89
C LEU A 231 -5.00 14.95 -4.33
N SER A 232 -3.95 14.87 -3.52
CA SER A 232 -3.30 16.02 -2.92
C SER A 232 -2.71 16.98 -3.95
N GLN A 233 -2.12 16.47 -5.04
CA GLN A 233 -1.64 17.31 -6.14
C GLN A 233 -2.79 18.01 -6.86
N TYR A 234 -3.87 17.29 -7.14
CA TYR A 234 -5.05 17.88 -7.79
C TYR A 234 -5.62 19.03 -6.98
N LEU A 235 -5.87 18.79 -5.69
CA LEU A 235 -6.41 19.79 -4.77
C LEU A 235 -5.50 21.01 -4.66
N ALA A 236 -4.18 20.81 -4.58
CA ALA A 236 -3.22 21.91 -4.52
C ALA A 236 -3.25 22.80 -5.77
N VAL A 237 -3.43 22.21 -6.96
CA VAL A 237 -3.51 22.95 -8.23
C VAL A 237 -4.81 23.74 -8.36
N ILE A 238 -5.94 23.21 -7.86
CA ILE A 238 -7.21 23.94 -7.84
C ILE A 238 -7.33 24.93 -6.68
N GLY A 239 -6.26 25.16 -5.92
CA GLY A 239 -6.15 26.24 -4.94
C GLY A 239 -6.31 25.84 -3.47
N VAL A 240 -6.43 24.55 -3.15
CA VAL A 240 -6.44 24.07 -1.77
C VAL A 240 -5.03 24.17 -1.18
N ASP A 241 -4.91 24.65 0.06
CA ASP A 241 -3.63 24.66 0.76
C ASP A 241 -3.29 23.25 1.25
N VAL A 242 -2.49 22.53 0.45
CA VAL A 242 -2.01 21.20 0.79
C VAL A 242 -0.56 21.30 1.23
N ALA A 243 -0.30 20.90 2.48
CA ALA A 243 1.03 20.94 3.06
C ALA A 243 2.05 20.11 2.26
N PRO A 244 3.32 20.53 2.22
CA PRO A 244 4.41 19.67 1.73
C PRO A 244 4.45 18.33 2.47
N MET A 245 4.74 17.27 1.74
CA MET A 245 4.72 15.90 2.23
C MET A 245 6.15 15.47 2.53
N ASN A 246 6.45 15.00 3.72
CA ASN A 246 7.77 14.48 4.00
C ASN A 246 7.95 13.09 3.39
N ILE A 247 9.15 12.86 2.88
CA ILE A 247 9.63 11.59 2.36
C ILE A 247 10.80 11.20 3.24
N TYR A 248 10.77 9.97 3.72
CA TYR A 248 11.72 9.45 4.68
C TYR A 248 12.48 8.27 4.11
N LYS A 249 13.75 8.14 4.51
CA LYS A 249 14.60 6.98 4.26
C LYS A 249 15.18 6.51 5.59
N ASN A 250 14.97 5.25 5.94
CA ASN A 250 15.46 4.68 7.20
C ASN A 250 15.13 5.47 8.48
N GLY A 251 14.01 6.20 8.50
CA GLY A 251 13.62 7.02 9.66
C GLY A 251 13.98 8.51 9.56
N GLU A 252 14.83 8.90 8.62
CA GLU A 252 15.29 10.27 8.44
C GLU A 252 14.61 10.95 7.25
N ILE A 253 14.43 12.27 7.31
CA ILE A 253 13.83 13.04 6.21
C ILE A 253 14.81 13.05 5.03
N LEU A 254 14.45 12.33 3.97
CA LEU A 254 15.14 12.33 2.67
C LEU A 254 14.80 13.59 1.86
N GLY A 255 13.58 14.09 2.01
CA GLY A 255 13.10 15.21 1.23
C GLY A 255 11.64 15.52 1.48
N ARG A 256 11.11 16.45 0.69
CA ARG A 256 9.70 16.82 0.71
C ARG A 256 9.15 16.98 -0.69
N TYR A 257 7.92 16.51 -0.90
CA TYR A 257 7.16 16.79 -2.12
C TYR A 257 6.23 17.96 -1.89
N ILE A 258 6.27 18.97 -2.75
CA ILE A 258 5.42 20.16 -2.73
C ILE A 258 4.36 20.00 -3.82
N PRO A 259 3.11 19.61 -3.45
CA PRO A 259 2.11 19.22 -4.44
C PRO A 259 1.73 20.36 -5.39
N LYS A 260 1.60 21.58 -4.87
CA LYS A 260 1.25 22.78 -5.64
C LYS A 260 2.24 23.10 -6.76
N LYS A 261 3.53 22.82 -6.55
CA LYS A 261 4.60 23.07 -7.51
C LYS A 261 4.97 21.83 -8.31
N ALA A 262 4.35 20.69 -8.01
CA ALA A 262 4.83 19.38 -8.44
C ALA A 262 6.35 19.25 -8.31
N ARG A 263 6.89 19.51 -7.13
CA ARG A 263 8.34 19.60 -6.91
C ARG A 263 8.80 18.70 -5.78
N LEU A 264 9.77 17.84 -6.04
CA LEU A 264 10.47 17.05 -5.02
C LEU A 264 11.74 17.78 -4.62
N GLU A 265 11.88 18.16 -3.36
CA GLU A 265 13.08 18.77 -2.79
C GLU A 265 13.80 17.75 -1.91
N LEU A 266 15.09 17.53 -2.15
CA LEU A 266 15.88 16.54 -1.41
C LEU A 266 16.80 17.24 -0.40
N THR A 267 16.89 16.70 0.81
CA THR A 267 17.74 17.25 1.88
C THR A 267 19.22 16.97 1.62
N GLN A 268 19.54 15.84 1.00
CA GLN A 268 20.91 15.38 0.74
C GLN A 268 21.39 15.69 -0.69
N ALA A 269 21.21 16.92 -1.18
CA ALA A 269 21.56 17.28 -2.57
C ALA A 269 22.97 16.84 -3.03
N SER A 270 23.95 16.80 -2.11
CA SER A 270 25.33 16.39 -2.37
C SER A 270 25.50 14.89 -2.66
N GLU A 271 24.66 14.01 -2.10
CA GLU A 271 24.76 12.56 -2.31
C GLU A 271 24.20 12.13 -3.67
N TRP A 272 23.23 12.89 -4.20
CA TRP A 272 22.47 12.50 -5.39
C TRP A 272 22.77 13.42 -6.59
N GLY A 273 23.62 14.44 -6.40
CA GLY A 273 24.00 15.42 -7.42
C GLY A 273 22.88 16.38 -7.84
N VAL A 274 21.70 16.30 -7.21
CA VAL A 274 20.52 17.11 -7.54
C VAL A 274 19.77 17.49 -6.26
N GLY A 275 19.47 18.78 -6.08
CA GLY A 275 18.75 19.29 -4.90
C GLY A 275 17.22 19.34 -5.03
N ALA A 276 16.70 19.37 -6.25
CA ALA A 276 15.26 19.32 -6.50
C ALA A 276 14.91 18.80 -7.91
N PHE A 277 13.73 18.20 -8.04
CA PHE A 277 13.11 17.81 -9.30
C PHE A 277 11.76 18.50 -9.44
N GLU A 278 11.53 19.13 -10.59
CA GLU A 278 10.22 19.64 -10.97
C GLU A 278 9.59 18.67 -11.96
N PHE A 279 8.32 18.36 -11.73
CA PHE A 279 7.56 17.43 -12.54
C PHE A 279 6.54 18.22 -13.36
N PRO A 280 6.30 17.85 -14.63
CA PRO A 280 5.28 18.50 -15.44
C PRO A 280 3.89 18.28 -14.81
N LEU A 281 3.16 19.36 -14.58
CA LEU A 281 1.74 19.32 -14.24
C LEU A 281 0.96 18.96 -15.52
N LEU A 282 0.80 17.67 -15.79
CA LEU A 282 0.09 17.19 -16.97
C LEU A 282 -1.42 17.43 -16.82
N LEU A 283 -1.85 18.67 -17.12
CA LEU A 283 -3.23 19.16 -17.03
C LEU A 283 -4.12 18.79 -18.24
N GLY A 284 -3.54 18.18 -19.29
CA GLY A 284 -4.25 17.77 -20.50
C GLY A 284 -4.57 16.27 -20.54
N ASP A 285 -5.42 15.89 -21.50
CA ASP A 285 -5.59 14.48 -21.88
C ASP A 285 -4.21 13.95 -22.32
N ILE A 286 -3.64 12.97 -21.60
CA ILE A 286 -2.42 12.28 -22.06
C ILE A 286 -2.87 11.45 -23.27
N ASN A 287 -3.01 12.12 -24.39
CA ASN A 287 -3.27 11.49 -25.67
C ASN A 287 -2.09 10.59 -25.99
N LYS A 288 -2.36 9.53 -26.76
CA LYS A 288 -1.42 8.50 -27.23
C LYS A 288 -0.12 9.02 -27.88
N ASN A 289 0.02 10.33 -28.05
CA ASN A 289 1.10 11.01 -28.75
C ASN A 289 2.10 11.71 -27.83
N HIS A 290 1.80 11.91 -26.53
CA HIS A 290 2.83 12.35 -25.58
C HIS A 290 3.65 11.15 -25.16
N LYS A 291 4.69 10.87 -25.94
CA LYS A 291 5.69 9.86 -25.62
C LYS A 291 6.79 10.58 -24.84
N ILE A 292 6.73 10.55 -23.51
CA ILE A 292 7.88 11.01 -22.72
C ILE A 292 8.92 9.89 -22.82
N GLU A 293 9.83 10.01 -23.79
CA GLU A 293 10.91 9.06 -23.97
C GLU A 293 11.92 9.21 -22.83
N PHE A 294 11.83 8.31 -21.86
CA PHE A 294 12.89 8.12 -20.89
C PHE A 294 13.90 7.15 -21.48
N THR A 295 15.11 7.62 -21.74
CA THR A 295 16.23 6.74 -22.13
C THR A 295 16.68 5.94 -20.92
N VAL A 296 15.92 4.91 -20.57
CA VAL A 296 16.35 3.90 -19.60
C VAL A 296 17.29 2.96 -20.36
N SER A 297 18.57 2.95 -19.98
CA SER A 297 19.51 1.94 -20.48
C SER A 297 18.88 0.56 -20.38
N SER A 298 19.04 -0.27 -21.41
CA SER A 298 18.43 -1.58 -21.73
C SER A 298 18.57 -2.71 -20.68
N ILE A 299 18.81 -2.39 -19.40
CA ILE A 299 19.27 -3.28 -18.34
C ILE A 299 18.11 -3.82 -17.47
N TYR A 300 16.88 -3.35 -17.66
CA TYR A 300 15.74 -3.76 -16.84
C TYR A 300 15.01 -4.93 -17.49
N GLY A 301 14.83 -6.02 -16.73
CA GLY A 301 13.91 -7.10 -17.09
C GLY A 301 12.47 -6.58 -17.10
N PRO A 302 11.56 -7.23 -17.85
CA PRO A 302 10.19 -6.74 -17.94
C PRO A 302 9.49 -6.83 -16.57
N PRO A 303 8.65 -5.86 -16.19
CA PRO A 303 7.95 -5.85 -14.92
C PRO A 303 6.98 -7.04 -14.83
N VAL A 304 6.68 -7.47 -13.61
CA VAL A 304 5.92 -8.70 -13.38
C VAL A 304 4.78 -8.44 -12.39
N LYS A 305 3.54 -8.69 -12.80
CA LYS A 305 2.34 -8.65 -11.93
C LYS A 305 1.84 -10.08 -11.71
N ASN A 306 1.73 -10.50 -10.45
CA ASN A 306 1.28 -11.86 -10.08
C ASN A 306 2.05 -12.99 -10.82
N GLY A 307 3.36 -12.83 -11.00
CA GLY A 307 4.21 -13.82 -11.68
C GLY A 307 4.14 -13.81 -13.22
N ARG A 308 3.40 -12.88 -13.83
CA ARG A 308 3.34 -12.72 -15.30
C ARG A 308 4.07 -11.46 -15.74
N VAL A 309 4.89 -11.60 -16.79
CA VAL A 309 5.53 -10.49 -17.48
C VAL A 309 4.47 -9.54 -18.02
N VAL A 310 4.62 -8.26 -17.72
CA VAL A 310 3.76 -7.17 -18.16
C VAL A 310 4.58 -6.34 -19.14
N VAL A 311 4.09 -6.20 -20.37
CA VAL A 311 4.71 -5.41 -21.44
C VAL A 311 3.93 -4.10 -21.58
N GLY A 312 4.60 -2.95 -21.50
CA GLY A 312 3.99 -1.62 -21.70
C GLY A 312 4.91 -0.48 -21.25
N ASP A 313 4.42 0.75 -21.28
CA ASP A 313 5.12 1.95 -20.79
C ASP A 313 4.43 2.40 -19.49
N ILE A 314 5.22 2.84 -18.50
CA ILE A 314 4.73 3.34 -17.20
C ILE A 314 3.83 4.58 -17.39
N LEU A 315 4.06 5.34 -18.46
CA LEU A 315 3.29 6.55 -18.79
C LEU A 315 1.95 6.27 -19.47
N THR A 316 1.87 5.21 -20.29
CA THR A 316 0.64 4.85 -21.01
C THR A 316 -0.29 3.97 -20.18
N GLY A 317 0.11 3.60 -18.97
CA GLY A 317 -0.63 2.67 -18.12
C GLY A 317 -0.81 1.29 -18.74
N GLN A 318 0.02 0.92 -19.72
CA GLN A 318 0.02 -0.44 -20.26
C GLN A 318 1.00 -1.35 -19.52
N MET A 319 1.96 -0.78 -18.79
CA MET A 319 2.67 -1.49 -17.74
C MET A 319 1.85 -1.49 -16.46
N GLY A 320 1.05 -2.55 -16.27
CA GLY A 320 0.73 -3.10 -14.95
C GLY A 320 -0.15 -2.19 -14.11
N ALA A 321 -1.41 -2.56 -13.97
CA ALA A 321 -2.40 -1.63 -13.48
C ALA A 321 -2.00 -0.84 -12.22
N TRP A 322 -2.06 0.51 -12.27
CA TRP A 322 -2.03 1.38 -11.08
C TRP A 322 -3.32 1.14 -10.30
N GLU A 323 -3.35 -0.01 -9.63
CA GLU A 323 -4.49 -0.58 -8.91
C GLU A 323 -4.33 -0.38 -7.40
N GLY A 324 -3.56 0.62 -6.99
CA GLY A 324 -3.46 1.00 -5.58
C GLY A 324 -2.91 -0.06 -4.63
N GLU A 325 -2.18 -1.08 -5.08
CA GLU A 325 -1.72 -2.11 -4.14
C GLU A 325 -0.21 -2.35 -4.16
N VAL A 326 0.37 -2.87 -5.23
CA VAL A 326 1.81 -3.21 -5.23
C VAL A 326 2.35 -3.30 -6.66
N TRP A 327 3.42 -2.59 -6.96
CA TRP A 327 4.22 -2.68 -8.18
C TRP A 327 5.48 -3.47 -7.88
N ILE A 328 5.85 -4.43 -8.72
CA ILE A 328 7.07 -5.22 -8.53
C ILE A 328 7.87 -5.22 -9.82
N PHE A 329 9.13 -4.82 -9.75
CA PHE A 329 10.06 -4.89 -10.88
C PHE A 329 11.46 -5.27 -10.41
N LYS A 330 12.29 -5.75 -11.34
CA LYS A 330 13.67 -6.14 -11.06
C LYS A 330 14.60 -5.00 -11.50
N GLY A 331 15.27 -4.40 -10.55
CA GLY A 331 16.24 -3.33 -10.75
C GLY A 331 17.69 -3.83 -10.78
N LYS A 332 18.64 -2.88 -10.80
CA LYS A 332 20.08 -3.17 -10.73
C LYS A 332 20.49 -3.74 -9.38
N VAL A 333 19.94 -3.14 -8.32
CA VAL A 333 20.34 -3.39 -6.93
C VAL A 333 19.45 -4.41 -6.21
N GLY A 334 18.39 -4.89 -6.87
CA GLY A 334 17.48 -5.87 -6.28
C GLY A 334 16.07 -5.80 -6.85
N ARG A 335 15.13 -6.43 -6.14
CA ARG A 335 13.71 -6.42 -6.49
C ARG A 335 13.02 -5.23 -5.84
N TRP A 336 12.58 -4.29 -6.65
CA TRP A 336 11.81 -3.16 -6.16
C TRP A 336 10.34 -3.50 -6.02
N THR A 337 9.76 -3.01 -4.94
CA THR A 337 8.33 -3.07 -4.69
C THR A 337 7.80 -1.70 -4.33
N LEU A 338 6.97 -1.09 -5.18
CA LEU A 338 6.33 0.20 -4.91
C LEU A 338 4.89 -0.02 -4.42
N THR A 339 4.53 0.58 -3.30
CA THR A 339 3.16 0.58 -2.74
C THR A 339 2.71 2.02 -2.52
N PRO A 340 1.42 2.28 -2.22
CA PRO A 340 0.92 3.65 -2.06
C PRO A 340 1.61 4.51 -1.01
N SER A 341 2.34 3.90 -0.05
CA SER A 341 2.94 4.61 1.07
C SER A 341 4.46 4.49 1.16
N GLN A 342 5.07 3.67 0.31
CA GLN A 342 6.47 3.28 0.48
C GLN A 342 7.02 2.54 -0.73
N LEU A 343 8.34 2.61 -0.84
CA LEU A 343 9.19 1.86 -1.73
C LEU A 343 10.00 0.85 -0.91
N LEU A 344 9.96 -0.40 -1.35
CA LEU A 344 10.70 -1.50 -0.76
C LEU A 344 11.76 -2.01 -1.75
N LEU A 345 12.93 -2.38 -1.21
CA LEU A 345 13.99 -3.08 -1.93
C LEU A 345 14.10 -4.48 -1.34
N ASP A 346 13.95 -5.51 -2.16
CA ASP A 346 13.92 -6.92 -1.75
C ASP A 346 12.96 -7.20 -0.58
N ASP A 347 11.82 -6.48 -0.59
CA ASP A 347 10.75 -6.54 0.42
C ASP A 347 11.06 -5.90 1.76
N GLU A 348 12.19 -5.19 1.85
CA GLU A 348 12.54 -4.34 2.99
C GLU A 348 12.15 -2.89 2.69
N PRO A 349 11.42 -2.22 3.59
CA PRO A 349 11.08 -0.81 3.42
C PRO A 349 12.34 0.03 3.41
N LEU A 350 12.50 0.79 2.35
CA LEU A 350 13.65 1.66 2.16
C LEU A 350 13.25 3.13 2.27
N ILE A 351 12.17 3.50 1.57
CA ILE A 351 11.64 4.86 1.53
C ILE A 351 10.15 4.82 1.86
N TYR A 352 9.66 5.73 2.68
CA TYR A 352 8.24 5.89 2.98
C TYR A 352 7.84 7.36 2.95
N TRP A 353 6.54 7.64 2.83
CA TRP A 353 6.01 9.00 2.76
C TRP A 353 4.67 9.13 3.49
N GLU A 354 4.34 10.36 3.89
CA GLU A 354 3.19 10.65 4.78
C GLU A 354 1.83 10.53 4.09
N CYS A 355 1.77 10.84 2.80
CA CYS A 355 0.54 10.81 2.00
C CYS A 355 0.82 10.50 0.54
N ASP A 356 -0.23 10.18 -0.21
CA ASP A 356 -0.13 9.67 -1.58
C ASP A 356 0.77 10.54 -2.48
N LEU A 357 1.81 9.90 -3.02
CA LEU A 357 2.74 10.50 -3.96
C LEU A 357 2.29 10.22 -5.39
N PRO A 358 2.36 11.21 -6.29
CA PRO A 358 2.16 10.96 -7.70
C PRO A 358 3.11 9.88 -8.21
N PRO A 359 2.68 8.98 -9.12
CA PRO A 359 3.48 7.84 -9.58
C PRO A 359 4.84 8.23 -10.16
N LEU A 360 4.91 9.39 -10.82
CA LEU A 360 6.14 9.93 -11.41
C LEU A 360 7.17 10.31 -10.34
N VAL A 361 6.71 10.84 -9.20
CA VAL A 361 7.57 11.19 -8.06
C VAL A 361 8.13 9.92 -7.42
N ALA A 362 7.26 8.93 -7.18
CA ALA A 362 7.68 7.64 -6.63
C ALA A 362 8.70 6.92 -7.55
N ARG A 363 8.54 7.03 -8.88
CA ARG A 363 9.50 6.52 -9.87
C ARG A 363 10.84 7.26 -9.82
N GLN A 364 10.83 8.59 -9.67
CA GLN A 364 12.07 9.36 -9.56
C GLN A 364 12.90 8.92 -8.36
N LEU A 365 12.26 8.62 -7.22
CA LEU A 365 12.95 8.10 -6.03
C LEU A 365 13.66 6.76 -6.27
N ILE A 366 13.10 5.88 -7.10
CA ILE A 366 13.75 4.62 -7.53
C ILE A 366 15.01 4.94 -8.33
N TYR A 367 14.91 5.81 -9.34
CA TYR A 367 16.01 6.10 -10.26
C TYR A 367 17.19 6.74 -9.57
N LEU A 368 16.89 7.71 -8.72
CA LEU A 368 17.81 8.30 -7.79
C LEU A 368 18.59 7.20 -7.04
N TYR A 369 17.90 6.18 -6.52
CA TYR A 369 18.56 5.18 -5.67
C TYR A 369 19.41 4.20 -6.47
N GLU A 370 19.00 3.92 -7.70
CA GLU A 370 19.77 3.09 -8.62
C GLU A 370 20.95 3.81 -9.27
N GLY A 371 21.22 5.07 -8.87
CA GLY A 371 22.27 5.90 -9.45
C GLY A 371 22.03 6.19 -10.93
N LEU A 372 20.77 6.25 -11.35
CA LEU A 372 20.40 6.58 -12.71
C LEU A 372 20.19 8.09 -12.84
N ASN A 373 20.83 8.67 -13.86
CA ASN A 373 20.46 9.99 -14.33
C ASN A 373 19.14 9.87 -15.08
N ALA A 374 18.06 10.41 -14.51
CA ALA A 374 16.81 10.63 -15.20
C ALA A 374 16.70 12.11 -15.57
N SER A 375 16.78 12.41 -16.87
CA SER A 375 16.46 13.72 -17.43
C SER A 375 15.07 13.69 -18.07
N TRP A 376 14.28 14.72 -17.86
CA TRP A 376 13.03 14.93 -18.56
C TRP A 376 13.34 15.55 -19.93
N VAL A 377 12.96 14.86 -21.00
CA VAL A 377 12.88 15.45 -22.34
C VAL A 377 11.41 15.62 -22.63
N SER A 378 10.94 16.87 -22.65
CA SER A 378 9.61 17.19 -23.17
C SER A 378 9.76 17.40 -24.68
N ASP A 379 9.09 16.56 -25.48
CA ASP A 379 8.88 16.87 -26.89
C ASP A 379 7.86 18.01 -26.98
N GLU A 380 8.30 19.24 -26.74
CA GLU A 380 7.54 20.45 -27.09
C GLU A 380 7.85 20.90 -28.54
N ASP A 381 8.76 20.24 -29.25
CA ASP A 381 9.26 20.65 -30.57
C ASP A 381 9.01 19.64 -31.72
N SER A 382 7.92 18.86 -31.69
CA SER A 382 7.52 18.01 -32.83
C SER A 382 6.12 18.28 -33.36
#